data_AF-A0AA90ZRF5-F1
#
_entry.id   AF-A0AA90ZRF5-F1
#
_cell.length_a   1.000
_cell.length_b   1.000
_cell.length_c   1.000
_cell.angle_alpha   90.00
_cell.angle_beta   90.00
_cell.angle_gamma   90.00
#
_symmetry.space_group_name_H-M   'P 1'
#
loop_
_entity.id
_entity.type
_entity.pdbx_description
1 polymer ?
#
loop_
_entity_poly.entity_id
_entity_poly.type
_entity_poly.pdbx_seq_one_letter_code
_entity_poly.pdbx_strand_id
1 'polypeptide(L)'
;MTKQEEIDILQSLKGDTYFAQFFGSKDIDQMCQNINNDFAIEGGCGFSQKAETLERINADLKKEFQQKIHDLGMELIKILDKGFDEDAIYQLVKGEVGVDAIIKFKRKNDLELTDKEIDYLVSKLP
;
A
#
# COMPACT_ATOMS: atom_id res chain seq x y z
N MET A 1 -18.73 14.00 35.12
CA MET A 1 -18.96 14.17 33.67
C MET A 1 -20.25 13.42 33.34
N THR A 2 -21.27 14.14 32.88
CA THR A 2 -22.56 13.57 32.46
C THR A 2 -22.53 13.28 30.95
N LYS A 3 -23.42 12.41 30.47
CA LYS A 3 -23.56 12.14 29.01
C LYS A 3 -23.79 13.42 28.21
N GLN A 4 -24.59 14.35 28.74
CA GLN A 4 -24.87 15.61 28.08
C GLN A 4 -23.62 16.49 28.00
N GLU A 5 -22.81 16.54 29.06
CA GLU A 5 -21.53 17.27 29.05
C GLU A 5 -20.55 16.70 27.99
N GLU A 6 -20.50 15.38 27.83
CA GLU A 6 -19.67 14.74 26.79
C GLU A 6 -20.15 15.04 25.38
N ILE A 7 -21.48 15.00 25.15
CA ILE A 7 -22.09 15.38 23.88
C ILE A 7 -21.82 16.85 23.55
N ASP A 8 -21.96 17.74 24.52
CA ASP A 8 -21.74 19.18 24.31
C ASP A 8 -20.27 19.46 23.94
N ILE A 9 -19.32 18.78 24.60
CA ILE A 9 -17.89 18.83 24.24
C ILE A 9 -17.69 18.35 22.80
N LEU A 10 -18.21 17.18 22.42
CA LEU A 10 -18.06 16.64 21.06
C LEU A 10 -18.66 17.57 20.00
N GLN A 11 -19.85 18.13 20.27
CA GLN A 11 -20.47 19.07 19.35
C GLN A 11 -19.66 20.37 19.21
N SER A 12 -19.04 20.86 20.29
CA SER A 12 -18.17 22.04 20.25
C SER A 12 -16.94 21.83 19.35
N LEU A 13 -16.54 20.58 19.11
CA LEU A 13 -15.42 20.25 18.23
C LEU A 13 -15.80 20.28 16.74
N LYS A 14 -17.09 20.39 16.38
CA LYS A 14 -17.55 20.54 14.99
C LYS A 14 -17.26 21.96 14.49
N GLY A 15 -16.07 22.17 13.96
CA GLY A 15 -15.63 23.46 13.43
C GLY A 15 -14.29 23.32 12.72
N ASP A 16 -13.50 24.40 12.67
CA ASP A 16 -12.12 24.34 12.17
C ASP A 16 -11.17 23.82 13.25
N THR A 17 -11.46 22.61 13.72
CA THR A 17 -10.61 21.89 14.67
C THR A 17 -9.95 20.73 13.95
N TYR A 18 -8.74 20.38 14.37
CA TYR A 18 -8.07 19.17 13.92
C TYR A 18 -8.96 17.92 14.10
N PHE A 19 -9.75 17.90 15.19
CA PHE A 19 -10.69 16.83 15.48
C PHE A 19 -11.77 16.69 14.40
N ALA A 20 -12.42 17.79 14.00
CA ALA A 20 -13.40 17.79 12.93
C ALA A 20 -12.80 17.53 11.54
N GLN A 21 -11.54 17.92 11.29
CA GLN A 21 -10.86 17.55 10.05
C GLN A 21 -10.57 16.03 9.98
N PHE A 22 -10.25 15.41 11.12
CA PHE A 22 -9.93 13.99 11.18
C PHE A 22 -11.18 13.09 11.15
N PHE A 23 -12.16 13.37 12.01
CA PHE A 23 -13.38 12.55 12.15
C PHE A 23 -14.50 13.00 11.19
N GLY A 24 -14.55 14.28 10.85
CA GLY A 24 -15.66 14.84 10.08
C GLY A 24 -16.94 14.97 10.90
N SER A 25 -17.83 15.86 10.47
CA SER A 25 -19.06 16.16 11.21
C SER A 25 -19.96 14.94 11.41
N LYS A 26 -19.99 14.03 10.43
CA LYS A 26 -20.81 12.81 10.46
C LYS A 26 -20.39 11.84 11.56
N ASP A 27 -19.09 11.60 11.74
CA ASP A 27 -18.64 10.68 12.79
C ASP A 27 -18.84 11.31 14.17
N ILE A 28 -18.65 12.64 14.30
CA ILE A 28 -18.93 13.33 15.56
C ILE A 28 -20.42 13.25 15.92
N ASP A 29 -21.32 13.37 14.94
CA ASP A 29 -22.75 13.13 15.13
C ASP A 29 -23.04 11.70 15.58
N GLN A 30 -22.41 10.72 14.95
CA GLN A 30 -22.56 9.31 15.30
C GLN A 30 -22.03 9.01 16.72
N MET A 31 -20.88 9.56 17.11
CA MET A 31 -20.35 9.47 18.47
C MET A 31 -21.34 10.01 19.51
N CYS A 32 -21.96 11.17 19.23
CA CYS A 32 -22.98 11.74 20.11
C CYS A 32 -24.21 10.82 20.25
N GLN A 33 -24.67 10.24 19.14
CA GLN A 33 -25.77 9.26 19.16
C GLN A 33 -25.40 8.01 19.95
N ASN A 34 -24.17 7.53 19.81
CA ASN A 34 -23.69 6.35 20.53
C ASN A 34 -23.66 6.58 22.05
N ILE A 35 -23.16 7.74 22.50
CA ILE A 35 -23.18 8.13 23.92
C ILE A 35 -24.62 8.21 24.45
N ASN A 36 -25.53 8.81 23.66
CA ASN A 36 -26.93 8.93 24.06
C ASN A 36 -27.60 7.54 24.23
N ASN A 37 -27.25 6.57 23.38
CA ASN A 37 -27.83 5.23 23.34
C ASN A 37 -27.03 4.17 24.14
N ASP A 38 -26.00 4.56 24.90
CA ASP A 38 -25.10 3.64 25.62
C ASP A 38 -24.38 2.60 24.72
N PHE A 39 -24.03 3.00 23.51
CA PHE A 39 -23.17 2.21 22.62
C PHE A 39 -21.70 2.66 22.72
N ALA A 40 -20.79 1.81 22.25
CA ALA A 40 -19.39 2.17 22.07
C ALA A 40 -19.28 3.41 21.17
N ILE A 41 -18.44 4.37 21.57
CA ILE A 41 -18.38 5.71 20.97
C ILE A 41 -18.06 5.66 19.47
N GLU A 42 -17.25 4.68 19.04
CA GLU A 42 -16.84 4.43 17.67
C GLU A 42 -17.87 3.66 16.82
N GLY A 43 -18.96 3.16 17.42
CA GLY A 43 -19.96 2.32 16.77
C GLY A 43 -20.53 2.98 15.52
N GLY A 44 -20.38 2.33 14.35
CA GLY A 44 -20.91 2.85 13.09
C GLY A 44 -20.25 4.14 12.56
N CYS A 45 -19.16 4.61 13.17
CA CYS A 45 -18.38 5.72 12.63
C CYS A 45 -17.61 5.30 11.36
N GLY A 46 -17.40 6.21 10.43
CA GLY A 46 -16.68 5.94 9.18
C GLY A 46 -15.18 5.71 9.37
N PHE A 47 -14.56 6.29 10.41
CA PHE A 47 -13.14 6.09 10.67
C PHE A 47 -12.77 4.63 11.01
N SER A 48 -13.67 3.87 11.65
CA SER A 48 -13.46 2.44 11.91
C SER A 48 -13.54 1.62 10.62
N GLN A 49 -14.50 1.95 9.73
CA GLN A 49 -14.59 1.34 8.40
C GLN A 49 -13.35 1.61 7.53
N LYS A 50 -12.74 2.80 7.66
CA LYS A 50 -11.51 3.15 6.95
C LYS A 50 -10.35 2.26 7.41
N ALA A 51 -10.22 2.03 8.71
CA ALA A 51 -9.19 1.14 9.25
C ALA A 51 -9.36 -0.30 8.73
N GLU A 52 -10.57 -0.85 8.83
CA GLU A 52 -10.88 -2.19 8.32
C GLU A 52 -10.64 -2.33 6.81
N THR A 53 -11.00 -1.29 6.05
CA THR A 53 -10.77 -1.26 4.59
C THR A 53 -9.27 -1.27 4.28
N LEU A 54 -8.48 -0.46 5.00
CA LEU A 54 -7.03 -0.44 4.84
C LEU A 54 -6.37 -1.76 5.26
N GLU A 55 -6.85 -2.39 6.31
CA GLU A 55 -6.38 -3.72 6.73
C GLU A 55 -6.66 -4.77 5.66
N ARG A 56 -7.86 -4.76 5.06
CA ARG A 56 -8.22 -5.67 3.96
C ARG A 56 -7.33 -5.44 2.74
N ILE A 57 -7.16 -4.18 2.31
CA ILE A 57 -6.28 -3.82 1.19
C ILE A 57 -4.85 -4.31 1.46
N ASN A 58 -4.34 -4.12 2.68
CA ASN A 58 -3.01 -4.61 3.05
C ASN A 58 -2.90 -6.14 3.03
N ALA A 59 -3.94 -6.85 3.48
CA ALA A 59 -3.98 -8.30 3.44
C ALA A 59 -3.99 -8.82 1.99
N ASP A 60 -4.80 -8.19 1.13
CA ASP A 60 -4.90 -8.53 -0.28
C ASP A 60 -3.58 -8.25 -1.02
N LEU A 61 -2.97 -7.07 -0.82
CA LEU A 61 -1.65 -6.75 -1.39
C LEU A 61 -0.56 -7.73 -0.94
N LYS A 62 -0.54 -8.11 0.34
CA LYS A 62 0.42 -9.11 0.85
C LYS A 62 0.25 -10.45 0.15
N LYS A 63 -1.00 -10.89 -0.04
CA LYS A 63 -1.32 -12.14 -0.72
C LYS A 63 -0.91 -12.09 -2.18
N GLU A 64 -1.23 -11.01 -2.89
CA GLU A 64 -0.82 -10.82 -4.29
C GLU A 64 0.71 -10.82 -4.43
N PHE A 65 1.41 -10.15 -3.52
CA PHE A 65 2.87 -10.10 -3.55
C PHE A 65 3.50 -11.47 -3.28
N GLN A 66 2.97 -12.23 -2.32
CA GLN A 66 3.40 -13.60 -2.06
C GLN A 66 3.19 -14.51 -3.28
N GLN A 67 2.05 -14.36 -3.96
CA GLN A 67 1.76 -15.11 -5.18
C GLN A 67 2.75 -14.77 -6.31
N LYS A 68 3.03 -13.48 -6.54
CA LYS A 68 4.02 -13.07 -7.55
C LYS A 68 5.42 -13.61 -7.29
N ILE A 69 5.88 -13.57 -6.04
CA ILE A 69 7.18 -14.16 -5.67
C ILE A 69 7.19 -15.67 -5.93
N HIS A 70 6.12 -16.35 -5.55
CA HIS A 70 5.98 -17.79 -5.78
C HIS A 70 6.05 -18.10 -7.28
N ASP A 71 5.28 -17.40 -8.09
CA ASP A 71 5.20 -17.63 -9.54
C ASP A 71 6.53 -17.32 -10.24
N LEU A 72 7.20 -16.23 -9.86
CA LEU A 72 8.55 -15.91 -10.31
C LEU A 72 9.53 -17.06 -9.98
N GLY A 73 9.47 -17.58 -8.75
CA GLY A 73 10.28 -18.71 -8.34
C GLY A 73 10.03 -19.96 -9.17
N MET A 74 8.76 -20.27 -9.48
CA MET A 74 8.40 -21.42 -10.31
C MET A 74 8.87 -21.25 -11.77
N GLU A 75 8.76 -20.06 -12.34
CA GLU A 75 9.28 -19.78 -13.68
C GLU A 75 10.81 -19.89 -13.74
N LEU A 76 11.53 -19.43 -12.71
CA LEU A 76 12.97 -19.62 -12.61
C LEU A 76 13.36 -21.11 -12.58
N ILE A 77 12.63 -21.94 -11.83
CA ILE A 77 12.87 -23.39 -11.82
C ILE A 77 12.66 -24.01 -13.21
N LYS A 78 11.61 -23.60 -13.94
CA LYS A 78 11.37 -24.07 -15.32
C LYS A 78 12.48 -23.68 -16.28
N ILE A 79 13.06 -22.48 -16.13
CA ILE A 79 14.21 -22.05 -16.94
C ILE A 79 15.40 -22.95 -16.63
N LEU A 80 15.73 -23.11 -15.34
CA LEU A 80 16.88 -23.91 -14.91
C LEU A 80 16.79 -25.39 -15.32
N ASP A 81 15.60 -25.99 -15.30
CA ASP A 81 15.37 -27.38 -15.75
C ASP A 81 15.68 -27.58 -17.24
N LYS A 82 15.50 -26.54 -18.06
CA LYS A 82 15.81 -26.55 -19.50
C LYS A 82 17.29 -26.27 -19.81
N GLY A 83 18.09 -25.95 -18.79
CA GLY A 83 19.48 -25.49 -18.92
C GLY A 83 19.64 -24.03 -18.52
N PHE A 84 20.86 -23.64 -18.14
CA PHE A 84 21.15 -22.26 -17.76
C PHE A 84 21.04 -21.33 -18.97
N ASP A 85 20.00 -20.49 -19.00
CA ASP A 85 19.74 -19.47 -20.01
C ASP A 85 19.69 -18.09 -19.34
N GLU A 86 20.79 -17.35 -19.47
CA GLU A 86 20.94 -16.03 -18.87
C GLU A 86 19.98 -14.99 -19.48
N ASP A 87 19.72 -15.04 -20.79
CA ASP A 87 18.80 -14.09 -21.43
C ASP A 87 17.36 -14.36 -20.99
N ALA A 88 16.95 -15.63 -20.88
CA ALA A 88 15.63 -15.98 -20.34
C ALA A 88 15.43 -15.52 -18.90
N ILE A 89 16.43 -15.69 -18.03
CA ILE A 89 16.39 -15.18 -16.65
C ILE A 89 16.29 -13.65 -16.66
N TYR A 90 17.10 -12.98 -17.49
CA TYR A 90 17.08 -11.53 -17.59
C TYR A 90 15.72 -10.98 -18.08
N GLN A 91 15.12 -11.60 -19.11
CA GLN A 91 13.80 -11.18 -19.60
C GLN A 91 12.71 -11.40 -18.55
N LEU A 92 12.74 -12.52 -17.81
CA LEU A 92 11.80 -12.79 -16.73
C LEU A 92 11.88 -11.71 -15.64
N VAL A 93 13.08 -11.41 -15.15
CA VAL A 93 13.29 -10.37 -14.12
C VAL A 93 12.89 -9.00 -14.66
N LYS A 94 13.26 -8.67 -15.90
CA LYS A 94 12.89 -7.40 -16.55
C LYS A 94 11.37 -7.25 -16.67
N GLY A 95 10.63 -8.32 -16.95
CA GLY A 95 9.18 -8.31 -17.03
C GLY A 95 8.52 -7.93 -15.69
N GLU A 96 9.06 -8.43 -14.58
CA GLU A 96 8.50 -8.21 -13.24
C GLU A 96 8.90 -6.87 -12.61
N VAL A 97 10.17 -6.47 -12.72
CA VAL A 97 10.67 -5.27 -12.01
C VAL A 97 10.94 -4.07 -12.92
N GLY A 98 11.00 -4.28 -14.24
CA GLY A 98 11.35 -3.25 -15.21
C GLY A 98 12.86 -2.95 -15.29
N VAL A 99 13.28 -2.49 -16.47
CA VAL A 99 14.71 -2.21 -16.77
C VAL A 99 15.30 -1.10 -15.90
N ASP A 100 14.51 -0.08 -15.56
CA ASP A 100 14.96 1.02 -14.68
C ASP A 100 15.34 0.52 -13.28
N ALA A 101 14.58 -0.42 -12.72
CA ALA A 101 14.88 -1.00 -11.42
C ALA A 101 16.16 -1.84 -11.46
N ILE A 102 16.35 -2.63 -12.52
CA ILE A 102 17.56 -3.43 -12.73
C ILE A 102 18.80 -2.52 -12.83
N ILE A 103 18.74 -1.47 -13.65
CA ILE A 103 19.86 -0.52 -13.81
C ILE A 103 20.19 0.16 -12.47
N LYS A 104 19.17 0.65 -11.75
CA LYS A 104 19.36 1.26 -10.41
C LYS A 104 19.99 0.28 -9.43
N PHE A 105 19.54 -0.97 -9.43
CA PHE A 105 20.11 -2.03 -8.60
C PHE A 105 21.57 -2.30 -8.96
N LYS A 106 21.89 -2.49 -10.23
CA LYS A 106 23.27 -2.73 -10.70
C LYS A 106 24.18 -1.57 -10.34
N ARG A 107 23.76 -0.33 -10.60
CA ARG A 107 24.54 0.88 -10.27
C ARG A 107 24.76 1.04 -8.76
N LYS A 108 23.77 0.71 -7.93
CA LYS A 108 23.89 0.75 -6.47
C LYS A 108 24.88 -0.29 -5.92
N ASN A 109 25.08 -1.40 -6.63
CA ASN A 109 25.92 -2.52 -6.20
C ASN A 109 27.19 -2.65 -7.05
N ASP A 110 27.59 -1.60 -7.78
CA ASP A 110 28.78 -1.57 -8.63
C ASP A 110 28.89 -2.73 -9.65
N LEU A 111 27.73 -3.19 -10.15
CA LEU A 111 27.66 -4.21 -11.20
C LEU A 111 27.70 -3.56 -12.60
N GLU A 112 28.35 -4.25 -13.54
CA GLU A 112 28.42 -3.78 -14.93
C GLU A 112 27.05 -3.76 -15.60
N LEU A 113 26.79 -2.67 -16.33
CA LEU A 113 25.64 -2.55 -17.20
C LEU A 113 25.99 -3.21 -18.55
N THR A 114 25.04 -3.96 -19.09
CA THR A 114 25.10 -4.51 -20.44
C THR A 114 24.89 -3.41 -21.48
N ASP A 115 25.36 -3.64 -22.71
CA ASP A 115 25.15 -2.69 -23.82
C ASP A 115 23.67 -2.38 -24.04
N LYS A 116 22.78 -3.38 -23.92
CA LYS A 116 21.32 -3.19 -24.02
C LYS A 116 20.77 -2.22 -22.97
N GLU A 117 21.31 -2.26 -21.74
CA GLU A 117 20.92 -1.35 -20.65
C GLU A 117 21.48 0.07 -20.88
N ILE A 118 22.70 0.17 -21.42
CA ILE A 118 23.31 1.44 -21.79
C ILE A 118 22.53 2.10 -22.95
N ASP A 119 22.22 1.34 -24.00
CA ASP A 119 21.41 1.80 -25.13
C ASP A 119 20.04 2.29 -24.67
N TYR A 120 19.42 1.58 -23.71
CA TYR A 120 18.17 2.03 -23.09
C TYR A 120 18.34 3.41 -22.41
N LEU A 121 19.39 3.61 -21.62
CA LEU A 121 19.66 4.91 -20.99
C LEU A 121 19.92 6.01 -22.01
N VAL A 122 20.72 5.73 -23.04
CA VAL A 122 21.04 6.68 -24.12
C VAL A 122 19.77 7.07 -24.88
N SER A 123 18.87 6.12 -25.15
CA SER A 123 17.58 6.38 -25.82
C SER A 123 16.63 7.29 -25.03
N LYS A 124 16.89 7.47 -23.72
CA LYS A 124 16.13 8.34 -22.82
C LYS A 124 16.74 9.72 -22.66
N LEU A 125 17.93 9.97 -23.22
CA LEU A 125 18.53 11.29 -23.22
C LEU A 125 17.83 12.20 -24.24
N PRO A 126 17.57 13.47 -23.88
CA PRO A 126 16.91 14.44 -24.75
C PRO A 126 17.78 14.87 -25.94
#